data_AF-A4HCI3-F1
#
_entry.id   AF-A4HCI3-F1
#
_cell.length_a   1.000
_cell.length_b   1.000
_cell.length_c   1.000
_cell.angle_alpha   90.00
_cell.angle_beta   90.00
_cell.angle_gamma   90.00
#
_symmetry.space_group_name_H-M   'P 1'
#
loop_
_entity.id
_entity.type
_entity.pdbx_description
1 polymer ?
#
loop_
_entity_poly.entity_id
_entity_poly.type
_entity_poly.pdbx_seq_one_letter_code
_entity_poly.pdbx_strand_id
1 'polypeptide(L)'
;MLISPEDAFKKRQVTREDGVEVLPRHMITVAALEAGYCLTSPTIDEAVAKTTYPGQMTAHEFSDFCDRNTSSFISAQEMAKYVVVAAPSGVLTRGSLEEMMNKLKSKEDGLLDEEVEALFTTLDTHNKGAITTAALMRALYGKEGGCCLAERRRLDAEESKRRQEEAANAEKAEKVISQRPRSEPKPQKEVVKSNKESSTRRRKEKKVFACC
;
A
#
# COMPACT_ATOMS: atom_id res chain seq x y z
N MET A 1 -5.50 21.40 -6.38
CA MET A 1 -6.89 21.00 -6.64
C MET A 1 -6.84 20.20 -7.92
N LEU A 2 -7.55 19.07 -7.98
CA LEU A 2 -7.59 18.27 -9.18
C LEU A 2 -8.13 19.13 -10.31
N ILE A 3 -7.49 19.03 -11.46
CA ILE A 3 -7.84 19.79 -12.65
C ILE A 3 -8.47 18.85 -13.68
N SER A 4 -9.12 19.41 -14.69
CA SER A 4 -9.65 18.60 -15.79
C SER A 4 -8.50 17.89 -16.54
N PRO A 5 -8.75 16.75 -17.19
CA PRO A 5 -7.79 16.13 -18.10
C PRO A 5 -7.27 17.13 -19.16
N GLU A 6 -8.14 18.01 -19.68
CA GLU A 6 -7.74 19.03 -20.65
C GLU A 6 -6.77 20.07 -20.07
N ASP A 7 -7.00 20.51 -18.83
CA ASP A 7 -6.11 21.46 -18.16
C ASP A 7 -4.78 20.80 -17.76
N ALA A 8 -4.82 19.54 -17.33
CA ALA A 8 -3.62 18.76 -17.07
C ALA A 8 -2.77 18.58 -18.33
N PHE A 9 -3.42 18.28 -19.46
CA PHE A 9 -2.79 18.24 -20.77
C PHE A 9 -2.11 19.58 -21.10
N LYS A 10 -2.86 20.68 -21.08
CA LYS A 10 -2.35 22.03 -21.40
C LYS A 10 -1.14 22.42 -20.57
N LYS A 11 -1.11 22.01 -19.30
CA LYS A 11 -0.02 22.32 -18.38
C LYS A 11 1.26 21.56 -18.70
N ARG A 12 1.16 20.36 -19.29
CA ARG A 12 2.26 19.39 -19.41
C ARG A 12 2.63 19.00 -20.84
N GLN A 13 1.87 19.48 -21.82
CA GLN A 13 2.11 19.24 -23.24
C GLN A 13 3.47 19.78 -23.70
N VAL A 14 3.99 19.17 -24.75
CA VAL A 14 5.08 19.69 -25.56
C VAL A 14 4.62 19.86 -26.99
N THR A 15 5.20 20.83 -27.70
CA THR A 15 4.96 21.00 -29.13
C THR A 15 5.99 20.19 -29.91
N ARG A 16 5.51 19.28 -30.76
CA ARG A 16 6.37 18.51 -31.69
C ARG A 16 6.88 19.40 -32.83
N GLU A 17 7.82 18.86 -33.60
CA GLU A 17 8.37 19.52 -34.79
C GLU A 17 7.32 19.83 -35.87
N ASP A 18 6.26 19.01 -35.96
CA ASP A 18 5.12 19.22 -36.86
C ASP A 18 4.07 20.21 -36.31
N GLY A 19 4.34 20.83 -35.16
CA GLY A 19 3.46 21.81 -34.52
C GLY A 19 2.32 21.21 -33.71
N VAL A 20 2.21 19.88 -33.63
CA VAL A 20 1.16 19.22 -32.86
C VAL A 20 1.52 19.15 -31.38
N GLU A 21 0.58 19.52 -30.52
CA GLU A 21 0.72 19.44 -29.07
C GLU A 21 0.42 18.03 -28.58
N VAL A 22 1.33 17.47 -27.79
CA VAL A 22 1.22 16.10 -27.25
C VAL A 22 1.78 16.01 -25.84
N LEU A 23 1.32 15.02 -25.07
CA LEU A 23 1.95 14.55 -23.86
C LEU A 23 2.95 13.43 -24.19
N PRO A 24 4.25 13.62 -23.88
CA PRO A 24 5.22 12.53 -23.91
C PRO A 24 4.88 11.47 -22.86
N ARG A 25 5.23 10.21 -23.12
CA ARG A 25 4.98 9.07 -22.23
C ARG A 25 5.28 9.32 -20.74
N HIS A 26 6.45 9.87 -20.41
CA HIS A 26 6.85 10.12 -19.01
C HIS A 26 6.00 11.20 -18.31
N MET A 27 5.38 12.11 -19.08
CA MET A 27 4.51 13.17 -18.55
C MET A 27 3.06 12.72 -18.37
N ILE A 28 2.64 11.62 -18.99
CA ILE A 28 1.26 11.12 -18.89
C ILE A 28 0.90 10.81 -17.44
N THR A 29 1.81 10.17 -16.69
CA THR A 29 1.61 9.86 -15.27
C THR A 29 1.44 11.11 -14.43
N VAL A 30 2.22 12.15 -14.71
CA VAL A 30 2.11 13.45 -14.03
C VAL A 30 0.75 14.09 -14.32
N ALA A 31 0.38 14.17 -15.59
CA ALA A 31 -0.89 14.78 -16.01
C ALA A 31 -2.10 14.00 -15.47
N ALA A 32 -2.06 12.67 -15.53
CA ALA A 32 -3.09 11.79 -14.99
C ALA A 32 -3.25 11.99 -13.48
N LEU A 33 -2.15 12.06 -12.74
CA LEU A 33 -2.18 12.31 -11.29
C LEU A 33 -2.77 13.68 -10.95
N GLU A 34 -2.43 14.73 -11.71
CA GLU A 34 -3.03 16.06 -11.56
C GLU A 34 -4.53 16.08 -11.89
N ALA A 35 -4.98 15.20 -12.79
CA ALA A 35 -6.38 14.96 -13.10
C ALA A 35 -7.09 14.00 -12.12
N GLY A 36 -6.36 13.44 -11.15
CA GLY A 36 -6.91 12.57 -10.10
C GLY A 36 -6.88 11.08 -10.41
N TYR A 37 -6.19 10.67 -11.47
CA TYR A 37 -6.07 9.27 -11.89
C TYR A 37 -4.74 8.68 -11.43
N CYS A 38 -4.80 7.53 -10.75
CA CYS A 38 -3.64 6.73 -10.39
C CYS A 38 -3.50 5.56 -11.37
N LEU A 39 -2.80 5.81 -12.47
CA LEU A 39 -2.61 4.84 -13.56
C LEU A 39 -1.27 4.11 -13.39
N THR A 40 -1.23 2.83 -13.74
CA THR A 40 0.00 2.03 -13.71
C THR A 40 0.78 2.19 -15.02
N SER A 41 2.11 1.98 -14.97
CA SER A 41 2.95 2.07 -16.16
C SER A 41 2.46 1.15 -17.30
N PRO A 42 2.11 -0.13 -17.07
CA PRO A 42 1.62 -1.01 -18.14
C PRO A 42 0.36 -0.52 -18.82
N THR A 43 -0.59 0.02 -18.05
CA THR A 43 -1.83 0.57 -18.62
C THR A 43 -1.54 1.76 -19.52
N ILE A 44 -0.57 2.60 -19.15
CA ILE A 44 -0.14 3.71 -19.99
C ILE A 44 0.61 3.18 -21.22
N ASP A 45 1.51 2.23 -21.07
CA ASP A 45 2.30 1.64 -22.16
C ASP A 45 1.41 1.00 -23.24
N GLU A 46 0.40 0.24 -22.83
CA GLU A 46 -0.57 -0.33 -23.76
C GLU A 46 -1.37 0.75 -24.50
N ALA A 47 -1.75 1.83 -23.81
CA ALA A 47 -2.52 2.90 -24.39
C ALA A 47 -1.69 3.71 -25.40
N VAL A 48 -0.46 4.12 -25.05
CA VAL A 48 0.41 4.92 -25.94
C VAL A 48 0.93 4.14 -27.14
N ALA A 49 0.92 2.80 -27.10
CA ALA A 49 1.31 1.99 -28.25
C ALA A 49 0.30 2.08 -29.41
N LYS A 50 -0.95 2.48 -29.12
CA LYS A 50 -2.08 2.50 -30.07
C LYS A 50 -2.48 3.93 -30.46
N THR A 51 -1.75 4.95 -30.02
CA THR A 51 -2.06 6.35 -30.34
C THR A 51 -1.61 6.71 -31.75
N THR A 52 -2.09 7.85 -32.22
CA THR A 52 -1.68 8.50 -33.48
C THR A 52 -0.17 8.65 -33.58
N TYR A 53 0.48 8.90 -32.44
CA TYR A 53 1.92 9.05 -32.32
C TYR A 53 2.44 8.12 -31.23
N PRO A 54 2.99 6.94 -31.58
CA PRO A 54 3.43 5.96 -30.59
C PRO A 54 4.34 6.56 -29.52
N GLY A 55 4.01 6.30 -28.25
CA GLY A 55 4.72 6.87 -27.10
C GLY A 55 4.29 8.28 -26.70
N GLN A 56 3.27 8.84 -27.35
CA GLN A 56 2.73 10.18 -27.09
C GLN A 56 1.19 10.16 -27.16
N MET A 57 0.54 11.09 -26.46
CA MET A 57 -0.91 11.28 -26.53
C MET A 57 -1.25 12.71 -26.92
N THR A 58 -2.18 12.90 -27.85
CA THR A 58 -2.85 14.18 -28.08
C THR A 58 -3.86 14.49 -26.96
N ALA A 59 -4.40 15.71 -26.94
CA ALA A 59 -5.41 16.11 -25.94
C ALA A 59 -6.63 15.20 -25.94
N HIS A 60 -7.12 14.84 -27.12
CA HIS A 60 -8.27 13.96 -27.29
C HIS A 60 -7.96 12.55 -26.78
N GLU A 61 -6.82 11.98 -27.18
CA GLU A 61 -6.42 10.63 -26.74
C GLU A 61 -6.21 10.54 -25.24
N PHE A 62 -5.64 11.58 -24.63
CA PHE A 62 -5.46 11.64 -23.18
C PHE A 62 -6.80 11.73 -22.43
N SER A 63 -7.73 12.55 -22.91
CA SER A 63 -9.06 12.69 -22.30
C SER A 63 -9.85 11.38 -22.40
N ASP A 64 -9.89 10.77 -23.59
CA ASP A 64 -10.49 9.45 -23.81
C ASP A 64 -9.83 8.35 -22.96
N PHE A 65 -8.53 8.47 -22.72
CA PHE A 65 -7.80 7.53 -21.88
C PHE A 65 -8.20 7.67 -20.41
N CYS A 66 -8.34 8.88 -19.88
CA CYS A 66 -8.88 9.12 -18.54
C CYS A 66 -10.32 8.59 -18.41
N ASP A 67 -11.18 8.88 -19.38
CA ASP A 67 -12.59 8.45 -19.36
C ASP A 67 -12.76 6.93 -19.40
N ARG A 68 -11.85 6.22 -20.07
CA ARG A 68 -11.83 4.74 -20.08
C ARG A 68 -11.31 4.13 -18.78
N ASN A 69 -10.65 4.91 -17.93
CA ASN A 69 -9.99 4.45 -16.69
C ASN A 69 -10.58 5.12 -15.45
N THR A 70 -11.89 5.39 -15.41
CA THR A 70 -12.57 5.99 -14.25
C THR A 70 -12.41 5.20 -12.95
N SER A 71 -12.19 3.87 -13.04
CA SER A 71 -11.89 3.03 -11.87
C SER A 71 -10.56 3.37 -11.20
N SER A 72 -9.65 4.03 -11.91
CA SER A 72 -8.35 4.48 -11.40
C SER A 72 -8.40 5.88 -10.80
N PHE A 73 -9.58 6.53 -10.82
CA PHE A 73 -9.76 7.80 -10.13
C PHE A 73 -9.67 7.60 -8.62
N ILE A 74 -8.83 8.38 -7.96
CA ILE A 74 -8.54 8.23 -6.54
C ILE A 74 -9.08 9.43 -5.74
N SER A 75 -9.75 9.14 -4.63
CA SER A 75 -10.26 10.18 -3.74
C SER A 75 -9.16 10.75 -2.84
N ALA A 76 -9.40 11.94 -2.27
CA ALA A 76 -8.50 12.54 -1.29
C ALA A 76 -8.28 11.62 -0.07
N GLN A 77 -9.33 10.91 0.38
CA GLN A 77 -9.26 9.99 1.51
C GLN A 77 -8.40 8.77 1.19
N GLU A 78 -8.53 8.23 -0.01
CA GLU A 78 -7.75 7.07 -0.44
C GLU A 78 -6.28 7.43 -0.70
N MET A 79 -6.03 8.55 -1.38
CA MET A 79 -4.66 9.05 -1.56
C MET A 79 -3.96 9.29 -0.22
N ALA A 80 -4.66 9.84 0.77
CA ALA A 80 -4.11 10.04 2.10
C ALA A 80 -3.61 8.73 2.75
N LYS A 81 -4.31 7.60 2.51
CA LYS A 81 -3.87 6.28 3.02
C LYS A 81 -2.54 5.87 2.38
N TYR A 82 -2.43 5.97 1.06
CA TYR A 82 -1.19 5.62 0.36
C TYR A 82 -0.02 6.53 0.75
N VAL A 83 -0.27 7.83 0.85
CA VAL A 83 0.75 8.81 1.21
C VAL A 83 1.32 8.57 2.62
N VAL A 84 0.49 8.19 3.60
CA VAL A 84 0.99 7.90 4.96
C VAL A 84 1.84 6.63 4.99
N VAL A 85 1.48 5.62 4.19
CA VAL A 85 2.27 4.39 4.07
C VAL A 85 3.61 4.66 3.36
N ALA A 86 3.58 5.43 2.27
CA ALA A 86 4.77 5.75 1.48
C ALA A 86 5.73 6.71 2.20
N ALA A 87 5.21 7.64 3.01
CA ALA A 87 6.00 8.61 3.76
C ALA A 87 5.54 8.70 5.22
N PRO A 88 5.92 7.72 6.06
CA PRO A 88 5.55 7.69 7.47
C PRO A 88 6.16 8.85 8.26
N SER A 89 7.35 9.33 7.87
CA SER A 89 7.98 10.55 8.41
C SER A 89 7.28 11.84 7.98
N GLY A 90 6.38 11.75 7.00
CA GLY A 90 5.68 12.87 6.40
C GLY A 90 6.46 13.65 5.36
N VAL A 91 7.62 13.15 4.95
CA VAL A 91 8.45 13.72 3.88
C VAL A 91 8.76 12.64 2.86
N LEU A 92 8.61 12.97 1.58
CA LEU A 92 9.05 12.18 0.43
C LEU A 92 10.34 12.79 -0.09
N THR A 93 11.44 12.05 -0.01
CA THR A 93 12.72 12.40 -0.65
C THR A 93 12.93 11.53 -1.90
N ARG A 94 13.78 11.98 -2.82
CA ARG A 94 14.17 11.16 -3.98
C ARG A 94 14.68 9.78 -3.51
N GLY A 95 15.58 9.74 -2.53
CA GLY A 95 16.08 8.48 -1.99
C GLY A 95 15.00 7.57 -1.40
N SER A 96 13.97 8.12 -0.73
CA SER A 96 12.85 7.30 -0.23
C SER A 96 11.99 6.71 -1.37
N LEU A 97 11.82 7.45 -2.47
CA LEU A 97 11.11 6.97 -3.65
C LEU A 97 11.89 5.87 -4.37
N GLU A 98 13.20 6.08 -4.57
CA GLU A 98 14.10 5.08 -5.13
C GLU A 98 14.14 3.80 -4.26
N GLU A 99 14.19 3.94 -2.93
CA GLU A 99 14.16 2.80 -2.01
C GLU A 99 12.84 2.02 -2.12
N MET A 100 11.70 2.72 -2.18
CA MET A 100 10.39 2.08 -2.38
C MET A 100 10.32 1.33 -3.71
N MET A 101 10.78 1.94 -4.79
CA MET A 101 10.81 1.33 -6.12
C MET A 101 11.70 0.09 -6.16
N ASN A 102 12.88 0.13 -5.54
CA ASN A 102 13.79 -1.01 -5.46
C ASN A 102 13.25 -2.17 -4.61
N LYS A 103 12.37 -1.89 -3.64
CA LYS A 103 11.72 -2.90 -2.80
C LYS A 103 10.57 -3.62 -3.51
N LEU A 104 9.94 -3.01 -4.51
CA LEU A 104 8.96 -3.66 -5.38
C LEU A 104 9.68 -4.57 -6.39
N LYS A 105 10.00 -5.79 -5.95
CA LYS A 105 10.78 -6.79 -6.71
C LYS A 105 10.07 -7.39 -7.95
N SER A 106 8.85 -6.97 -8.29
CA SER A 106 8.13 -7.38 -9.50
C SER A 106 7.97 -6.17 -10.43
N LYS A 107 8.90 -6.04 -11.38
CA LYS A 107 9.07 -4.91 -12.30
C LYS A 107 7.91 -4.65 -13.28
N GLU A 108 6.82 -5.40 -13.20
CA GLU A 108 5.76 -5.30 -14.22
C GLU A 108 4.83 -4.11 -13.95
N ASP A 109 4.47 -3.79 -12.70
CA ASP A 109 3.47 -2.74 -12.42
C ASP A 109 4.03 -1.40 -11.87
N GLY A 110 5.36 -1.28 -11.77
CA GLY A 110 6.02 -0.09 -11.20
C GLY A 110 6.12 1.09 -12.17
N LEU A 111 6.30 2.29 -11.65
CA LEU A 111 6.70 3.46 -12.45
C LEU A 111 8.11 3.25 -13.03
N LEU A 112 8.36 3.79 -14.21
CA LEU A 112 9.69 3.87 -14.83
C LEU A 112 10.52 5.00 -14.20
N ASP A 113 11.85 4.89 -14.26
CA ASP A 113 12.77 5.88 -13.69
C ASP A 113 12.48 7.31 -14.20
N GLU A 114 12.17 7.46 -15.48
CA GLU A 114 11.81 8.73 -16.11
C GLU A 114 10.51 9.33 -15.57
N GLU A 115 9.54 8.49 -15.20
CA GLU A 115 8.27 8.93 -14.61
C GLU A 115 8.47 9.38 -13.17
N VAL A 116 9.29 8.66 -12.41
CA VAL A 116 9.68 9.06 -11.05
C VAL A 116 10.38 10.41 -11.09
N GLU A 117 11.31 10.59 -12.04
CA GLU A 117 12.01 11.85 -12.23
C GLU A 117 11.08 12.99 -12.62
N ALA A 118 10.16 12.75 -13.55
CA ALA A 118 9.16 13.73 -13.99
C ALA A 118 8.22 14.13 -12.84
N LEU A 119 7.74 13.17 -12.06
CA LEU A 119 6.91 13.42 -10.87
C LEU A 119 7.67 14.22 -9.83
N PHE A 120 8.91 13.81 -9.50
CA PHE A 120 9.68 14.48 -8.46
C PHE A 120 10.02 15.91 -8.85
N THR A 121 10.51 16.14 -10.06
CA THR A 121 10.84 17.47 -10.58
C THR A 121 9.61 18.38 -10.64
N THR A 122 8.45 17.81 -10.97
CA THR A 122 7.19 18.54 -11.01
C THR A 122 6.72 18.97 -9.61
N LEU A 123 6.91 18.10 -8.62
CA LEU A 123 6.38 18.31 -7.26
C LEU A 123 7.36 19.07 -6.35
N ASP A 124 8.67 18.93 -6.57
CA ASP A 124 9.72 19.68 -5.86
C ASP A 124 9.98 21.04 -6.53
N THR A 125 8.95 21.89 -6.54
CA THR A 125 9.00 23.22 -7.19
C THR A 125 10.08 24.16 -6.64
N HIS A 126 10.70 23.82 -5.52
CA HIS A 126 11.75 24.61 -4.88
C HIS A 126 13.11 23.95 -4.92
N ASN A 127 13.26 22.80 -5.61
CA ASN A 127 14.51 22.03 -5.70
C ASN A 127 15.15 21.76 -4.33
N LYS A 128 14.32 21.45 -3.32
CA LYS A 128 14.78 21.19 -1.94
C LYS A 128 15.23 19.74 -1.75
N GLY A 129 15.01 18.87 -2.74
CA GLY A 129 15.25 17.43 -2.66
C GLY A 129 14.26 16.70 -1.75
N ALA A 130 13.18 17.37 -1.32
CA ALA A 130 12.21 16.83 -0.39
C ALA A 130 10.84 17.50 -0.53
N ILE A 131 9.79 16.69 -0.57
CA ILE A 131 8.39 17.13 -0.66
C ILE A 131 7.67 16.72 0.61
N THR A 132 7.06 17.69 1.31
CA THR A 132 6.21 17.32 2.45
C THR A 132 4.90 16.72 1.95
N THR A 133 4.48 15.63 2.57
CA THR A 133 3.19 14.98 2.31
C THR A 133 1.99 15.94 2.41
N ALA A 134 2.05 16.92 3.31
CA ALA A 134 1.04 17.96 3.43
C ALA A 134 1.02 18.90 2.21
N ALA A 135 2.19 19.28 1.68
CA ALA A 135 2.28 20.07 0.45
C ALA A 135 1.77 19.28 -0.76
N LEU A 136 2.15 18.00 -0.88
CA LEU A 136 1.65 17.11 -1.94
C LEU A 136 0.12 17.01 -1.92
N MET A 137 -0.46 16.66 -0.77
CA MET A 137 -1.91 16.51 -0.63
C MET A 137 -2.66 17.82 -0.89
N ARG A 138 -2.07 18.97 -0.51
CA ARG A 138 -2.64 20.29 -0.80
C ARG A 138 -2.51 20.69 -2.26
N ALA A 139 -1.41 20.32 -2.91
CA ALA A 139 -1.23 20.55 -4.35
C ALA A 139 -2.30 19.78 -5.15
N LEU A 140 -2.50 18.51 -4.82
CA LEU A 140 -3.48 17.65 -5.51
C LEU A 140 -4.92 18.01 -5.12
N TYR A 141 -5.30 17.98 -3.84
CA TYR A 141 -6.72 18.08 -3.42
C TYR A 141 -7.06 19.39 -2.67
N GLY A 142 -6.14 20.36 -2.62
CA GLY A 142 -6.39 21.63 -1.93
C GLY A 142 -6.57 21.45 -0.42
N LYS A 143 -7.55 22.17 0.17
CA LYS A 143 -7.81 22.10 1.61
C LYS A 143 -8.27 20.71 2.05
N GLU A 144 -9.10 20.05 1.22
CA GLU A 144 -9.63 18.72 1.49
C GLU A 144 -8.49 17.70 1.70
N GLY A 145 -7.50 17.68 0.80
CA GLY A 145 -6.34 16.79 0.93
C GLY A 145 -5.59 16.96 2.25
N GLY A 146 -5.43 18.21 2.70
CA GLY A 146 -4.82 18.50 4.00
C GLY A 146 -5.64 17.93 5.17
N CYS A 147 -6.96 18.06 5.12
CA CYS A 147 -7.87 17.51 6.13
C CYS A 147 -7.84 15.97 6.13
N CYS A 148 -7.94 15.34 4.96
CA CYS A 148 -7.88 13.87 4.84
C CYS A 148 -6.56 13.30 5.34
N LEU A 149 -5.43 13.96 5.05
CA LEU A 149 -4.13 13.54 5.55
C LEU A 149 -4.03 13.65 7.08
N ALA A 150 -4.48 14.77 7.65
CA ALA A 150 -4.46 14.99 9.09
C ALA A 150 -5.34 13.96 9.82
N GLU A 151 -6.55 13.72 9.31
CA GLU A 151 -7.46 12.74 9.87
C GLU A 151 -6.90 11.32 9.78
N ARG A 152 -6.30 10.96 8.64
CA ARG A 152 -5.67 9.64 8.50
C ARG A 152 -4.56 9.42 9.52
N ARG A 153 -3.70 10.42 9.71
CA ARG A 153 -2.62 10.35 10.72
C ARG A 153 -3.14 10.25 12.14
N ARG A 154 -4.23 10.93 12.46
CA ARG A 154 -4.89 10.83 13.77
C ARG A 154 -5.34 9.39 14.02
N LEU A 155 -6.03 8.79 13.06
CA LEU A 155 -6.51 7.41 13.13
C LEU A 155 -5.34 6.42 13.28
N ASP A 156 -4.26 6.59 12.52
CA ASP A 156 -3.08 5.73 12.61
C ASP A 156 -2.37 5.84 13.96
N ALA A 157 -2.31 7.05 14.54
CA ALA A 157 -1.75 7.26 15.87
C ALA A 157 -2.61 6.61 16.96
N GLU A 158 -3.94 6.70 16.85
CA GLU A 158 -4.87 6.05 17.78
C GLU A 158 -4.79 4.53 17.70
N GLU A 159 -4.74 3.97 16.48
CA GLU A 159 -4.59 2.54 16.29
C GLU A 159 -3.24 2.03 16.81
N SER A 160 -2.16 2.78 16.58
CA SER A 160 -0.83 2.46 17.11
C SER A 160 -0.81 2.44 18.64
N LYS A 161 -1.41 3.43 19.30
CA LYS A 161 -1.56 3.44 20.77
C LYS A 161 -2.33 2.23 21.26
N ARG A 162 -3.46 1.89 20.64
CA ARG A 162 -4.26 0.72 21.02
C ARG A 162 -3.46 -0.58 20.90
N ARG A 163 -2.73 -0.77 19.80
CA ARG A 163 -1.85 -1.93 19.60
C ARG A 163 -0.72 -2.01 20.64
N GLN A 164 -0.14 -0.86 21.03
CA GLN A 164 0.88 -0.81 22.08
C GLN A 164 0.32 -1.19 23.46
N GLU A 165 -0.89 -0.72 23.79
CA GLU A 165 -1.58 -1.09 25.04
C GLU A 165 -1.95 -2.58 25.07
N GLU A 166 -2.47 -3.11 23.96
CA GLU A 166 -2.78 -4.54 23.80
C GLU A 166 -1.51 -5.41 23.96
N ALA A 167 -0.40 -5.02 23.31
CA ALA A 167 0.87 -5.73 23.41
C ALA A 167 1.45 -5.68 24.84
N ALA A 168 1.40 -4.52 25.51
CA ALA A 168 1.85 -4.38 26.88
C ALA A 168 1.00 -5.20 27.86
N ASN A 169 -0.31 -5.31 27.61
CA ASN A 169 -1.20 -6.14 28.42
C ASN A 169 -0.96 -7.64 28.19
N ALA A 170 -0.71 -8.07 26.95
CA ALA A 170 -0.32 -9.44 26.64
C ALA A 170 1.00 -9.82 27.32
N GLU A 171 2.02 -8.95 27.27
CA GLU A 171 3.31 -9.20 27.94
C GLU A 171 3.15 -9.30 29.47
N LYS A 172 2.30 -8.46 30.08
CA LYS A 172 1.97 -8.56 31.51
C LYS A 172 1.26 -9.87 31.84
N ALA A 173 0.31 -10.31 31.02
CA ALA A 173 -0.41 -11.55 31.21
C ALA A 173 0.52 -12.77 31.12
N GLU A 174 1.44 -12.79 30.15
CA GLU A 174 2.45 -13.85 30.03
C GLU A 174 3.40 -13.90 31.25
N LYS A 175 3.83 -12.75 31.77
CA LYS A 175 4.66 -12.69 33.00
C LYS A 175 3.91 -13.22 34.22
N VAL A 176 2.61 -12.95 34.35
CA VAL A 176 1.78 -13.50 35.44
C VAL A 176 1.62 -15.02 35.31
N ILE A 177 1.49 -15.54 34.09
CA ILE A 177 1.39 -16.98 33.84
C ILE A 177 2.73 -17.68 34.10
N SER A 178 3.87 -17.08 33.72
CA SER A 178 5.20 -17.67 33.94
C SER A 178 5.66 -17.61 35.40
N GLN A 179 5.15 -16.64 36.18
CA GLN A 179 5.43 -16.52 37.62
C GLN A 179 4.47 -17.32 38.51
N ARG A 180 3.47 -18.02 37.96
CA ARG A 180 2.67 -18.96 38.77
C ARG A 180 3.57 -20.12 39.22
N PRO A 181 3.71 -20.37 40.54
CA PRO A 181 4.47 -21.52 41.01
C PRO A 181 3.84 -22.80 40.46
N ARG A 182 4.65 -23.63 39.80
CA ARG A 182 4.29 -25.02 39.47
C ARG A 182 3.92 -25.67 40.79
N SER A 183 2.63 -25.79 41.07
CA SER A 183 2.17 -26.53 42.23
C SER A 183 2.60 -27.97 42.00
N GLU A 184 3.59 -28.44 42.76
CA GLU A 184 4.01 -29.83 42.73
C GLU A 184 2.78 -30.72 42.97
N PRO A 185 2.55 -31.75 42.14
CA PRO A 185 1.47 -32.69 42.40
C PRO A 185 1.78 -33.39 43.73
N LYS A 186 0.92 -33.17 44.74
CA LYS A 186 1.01 -33.87 46.03
C LYS A 186 1.03 -35.39 45.79
N PRO A 187 1.93 -36.14 46.45
CA PRO A 187 1.99 -37.59 46.30
C PRO A 187 0.71 -38.21 46.86
N GLN A 188 -0.01 -38.93 46.00
CA GLN A 188 -1.16 -39.74 46.40
C GLN A 188 -0.63 -40.88 47.30
N LYS A 189 -1.07 -40.90 48.56
CA LYS A 189 -0.84 -42.03 49.47
C LYS A 189 -1.50 -43.28 48.88
N GLU A 190 -0.70 -44.30 48.62
CA GLU A 190 -1.15 -45.66 48.35
C GLU A 190 -2.10 -46.14 49.45
N VAL A 191 -3.36 -46.37 49.09
CA VAL A 191 -4.25 -47.21 49.89
C VAL A 191 -4.11 -48.63 49.36
N VAL A 192 -3.33 -49.42 50.09
CA VAL A 192 -3.25 -50.87 49.95
C VAL A 192 -4.66 -51.45 50.13
N LYS A 193 -5.21 -52.08 49.09
CA LYS A 193 -6.24 -53.12 49.23
C LYS A 193 -5.89 -54.35 48.41
N SER A 194 -5.45 -55.34 49.17
CA SER A 194 -5.43 -56.76 48.83
C SER A 194 -6.82 -57.27 48.41
N ASN A 195 -6.91 -57.96 47.28
CA ASN A 195 -7.29 -59.38 47.27
C ASN A 195 -7.24 -59.99 45.86
N LYS A 196 -6.39 -61.02 45.75
CA LYS A 196 -6.64 -62.36 45.19
C LYS A 196 -7.89 -62.53 44.32
N GLU A 197 -7.68 -62.90 43.05
CA GLU A 197 -8.12 -64.17 42.41
C GLU A 197 -7.75 -64.09 40.92
N SER A 198 -6.68 -64.78 40.50
CA SER A 198 -6.70 -66.11 39.87
C SER A 198 -7.48 -66.20 38.55
N SER A 199 -6.74 -66.67 37.55
CA SER A 199 -7.18 -67.41 36.37
C SER A 199 -7.55 -66.63 35.09
N THR A 200 -6.56 -66.57 34.21
CA THR A 200 -6.56 -67.06 32.82
C THR A 200 -7.81 -66.96 31.93
N ARG A 201 -7.53 -66.45 30.71
CA ARG A 201 -8.00 -66.93 29.38
C ARG A 201 -9.40 -66.46 28.92
N ARG A 202 -9.44 -65.53 27.94
CA ARG A 202 -9.60 -65.81 26.48
C ARG A 202 -9.88 -64.55 25.63
N ARG A 203 -9.23 -64.55 24.44
CA ARG A 203 -9.64 -64.11 23.08
C ARG A 203 -10.07 -62.66 22.84
N LYS A 204 -9.29 -61.87 22.05
CA LYS A 204 -9.18 -61.81 20.56
C LYS A 204 -10.42 -61.24 19.87
N GLU A 205 -10.26 -60.04 19.29
CA GLU A 205 -10.56 -59.65 17.89
C GLU A 205 -10.19 -58.16 17.71
N LYS A 206 -9.10 -57.79 17.03
CA LYS A 206 -8.91 -57.58 15.57
C LYS A 206 -10.04 -56.76 14.90
N LYS A 207 -9.81 -55.47 14.68
CA LYS A 207 -9.59 -54.85 13.34
C LYS A 207 -9.65 -53.32 13.45
N VAL A 208 -8.58 -52.66 13.02
CA VAL A 208 -8.65 -51.30 12.51
C VAL A 208 -8.80 -51.44 10.99
N PHE A 209 -9.88 -50.89 10.44
CA PHE A 209 -10.03 -50.65 9.01
C PHE A 209 -9.72 -49.17 8.75
N ALA A 210 -8.95 -48.94 7.71
CA ALA A 210 -8.59 -47.63 7.18
C ALA A 210 -9.55 -47.19 6.07
N CYS A 211 -9.48 -45.89 5.76
CA CYS A 211 -9.96 -45.20 4.54
C CYS A 211 -11.49 -45.02 4.41
N CYS A 212 -12.02 -43.94 3.83
CA CYS A 212 -11.45 -42.86 3.00
C CYS A 212 -12.02 -41.51 3.44
#